data_AF-A0AAU7UQZ7-F1
#
_entry.id   AF-A0AAU7UQZ7-F1
#
_cell.length_a   1.000
_cell.length_b   1.000
_cell.length_c   1.000
_cell.angle_alpha   90.00
_cell.angle_beta   90.00
_cell.angle_gamma   90.00
#
_symmetry.space_group_name_H-M   'P 1'
#
loop_
_entity.id
_entity.type
_entity.pdbx_description
1 polymer ?
#
loop_
_entity_poly.entity_id
_entity_poly.type
_entity_poly.pdbx_seq_one_letter_code
_entity_poly.pdbx_strand_id
1 'polypeptide(L)' 'MGRGRAKAKQIKVARKLKYYSPDTDLNRLQQELGSESQASGSSDPYDNEPDYSDYADKYNVDDEEDDYTQRES' A
#
# COMPACT_ATOMS: atom_id res chain seq x y z
N MET A 1 24.42 -33.24 -12.70
CA MET A 1 25.42 -32.24 -12.22
C MET A 1 25.13 -30.78 -12.62
N GLY A 2 23.89 -30.37 -12.97
CA GLY A 2 23.61 -28.99 -13.45
C GLY A 2 22.93 -28.03 -12.46
N ARG A 3 22.42 -28.52 -11.32
CA ARG A 3 21.53 -27.74 -10.43
C ARG A 3 22.25 -26.60 -9.68
N GLY A 4 23.52 -26.77 -9.31
CA GLY A 4 24.28 -25.75 -8.58
C GLY A 4 24.49 -24.45 -9.38
N ARG A 5 24.72 -24.56 -10.69
CA ARG A 5 24.89 -23.40 -11.58
C ARG A 5 23.58 -22.64 -11.77
N ALA A 6 22.46 -23.36 -11.93
CA ALA A 6 21.13 -22.75 -12.02
C ALA A 6 20.78 -22.02 -10.72
N LYS A 7 20.99 -22.65 -9.56
CA LYS A 7 20.75 -22.04 -8.24
C LYS A 7 21.62 -20.78 -8.03
N ALA A 8 22.90 -20.83 -8.41
CA ALA A 8 23.78 -19.66 -8.32
C ALA A 8 23.29 -18.50 -9.21
N LYS A 9 22.86 -18.79 -10.45
CA LYS A 9 22.27 -17.77 -11.34
C LYS A 9 20.99 -17.16 -10.75
N GLN A 10 20.09 -17.98 -10.22
CA GLN A 10 18.85 -17.52 -9.57
C GLN A 10 19.14 -16.64 -8.36
N ILE A 11 20.07 -17.03 -7.48
CA ILE A 11 20.46 -16.21 -6.31
C ILE A 11 21.02 -14.86 -6.76
N LYS A 12 21.84 -14.82 -7.81
CA LYS A 12 22.37 -13.56 -8.36
C LYS A 12 21.26 -12.67 -8.90
N VAL A 13 20.29 -13.23 -9.62
CA VAL A 13 19.12 -12.49 -10.13
C VAL A 13 18.25 -11.99 -8.97
N ALA A 14 17.98 -12.84 -7.98
CA ALA A 14 17.17 -12.47 -6.82
C ALA A 14 17.81 -11.34 -6.00
N ARG A 15 19.13 -11.37 -5.79
CA ARG A 15 19.83 -10.25 -5.13
C ARG A 15 19.77 -8.98 -5.96
N LYS A 16 19.96 -9.07 -7.28
CA LYS A 16 19.77 -7.91 -8.15
C LYS A 16 18.38 -7.34 -7.95
N LEU A 17 17.32 -8.14 -8.05
CA LEU A 17 15.94 -7.66 -7.85
C LEU A 17 15.70 -7.08 -6.45
N LYS A 18 16.19 -7.74 -5.39
CA LYS A 18 16.00 -7.29 -4.01
C LYS A 18 16.68 -5.95 -3.71
N TYR A 19 17.86 -5.73 -4.29
CA TYR A 19 18.68 -4.56 -4.04
C TYR A 19 18.75 -3.62 -5.25
N TYR A 20 17.87 -3.81 -6.23
CA TYR A 20 17.78 -2.93 -7.39
C TYR A 20 16.94 -1.73 -6.97
N SER A 21 17.60 -0.60 -6.84
CA SER A 21 16.95 0.70 -6.86
C SER A 21 17.03 1.21 -8.29
N PRO A 22 15.92 1.34 -9.03
CA PRO A 22 15.93 2.03 -10.30
C PRO A 22 16.31 3.50 -10.10
N ASP A 23 17.12 4.05 -10.99
CA ASP A 23 17.34 5.48 -11.07
C ASP A 23 16.09 6.09 -11.71
N THR A 24 15.23 6.67 -10.88
CA THR A 24 14.01 7.35 -11.34
C THR A 24 14.35 8.76 -11.81
N ASP A 25 13.99 9.11 -13.04
CA ASP A 25 14.09 10.48 -13.53
C ASP A 25 13.02 11.36 -12.86
N LEU A 26 13.44 12.07 -11.81
CA LEU A 26 12.56 12.92 -11.02
C LEU A 26 12.00 14.10 -11.83
N ASN A 27 12.72 14.59 -12.84
CA ASN A 27 12.26 15.72 -13.66
C ASN A 27 11.06 15.30 -14.52
N ARG A 28 11.15 14.11 -15.13
CA ARG A 28 10.05 13.53 -15.91
C ARG A 28 8.82 13.26 -15.04
N LEU A 29 9.02 12.73 -13.83
CA LEU A 29 7.93 12.47 -12.88
C LEU A 29 7.23 13.77 -12.44
N GLN A 30 8.00 14.81 -12.14
CA GLN A 30 7.46 16.12 -11.78
C GLN A 30 6.63 16.72 -12.92
N GLN A 31 7.10 16.58 -14.17
CA GLN A 31 6.37 17.06 -15.32
C GLN A 31 5.03 16.36 -15.50
N GLU A 32 4.99 15.03 -15.32
CA GLU A 32 3.76 14.22 -15.40
C GLU A 32 2.74 14.65 -14.33
N LEU A 33 3.16 14.67 -13.06
CA LEU A 33 2.30 15.10 -11.93
C LEU A 33 1.83 16.55 -12.04
N GLY A 34 2.71 17.44 -12.49
CA GLY A 34 2.40 18.86 -12.70
C GLY A 34 1.47 19.10 -13.90
N SER A 35 1.56 18.27 -14.93
CA SER A 35 0.67 18.36 -16.09
C SER A 35 -0.75 17.86 -15.81
N GLU A 36 -0.89 16.83 -14.97
CA GLU A 36 -2.20 16.30 -14.56
C GLU A 36 -2.96 17.30 -13.67
N SER A 37 -2.25 17.94 -12.74
CA SER A 37 -2.81 18.98 -11.85
C SER A 37 -3.16 20.30 -12.55
N GLN A 38 -2.62 20.58 -13.74
CA GLN A 38 -3.03 21.73 -14.58
C GLN A 38 -4.20 21.40 -15.51
N ALA A 39 -4.37 20.13 -15.91
CA ALA A 39 -5.48 19.70 -16.76
C ALA A 39 -6.79 19.51 -15.99
N SER A 40 -6.72 19.08 -14.73
CA SER A 40 -7.86 19.07 -13.81
C SER A 40 -7.95 20.42 -13.09
N GLY A 41 -8.70 21.37 -13.64
CA GLY A 41 -8.89 22.67 -13.00
C GLY A 41 -9.36 22.53 -11.55
N SER A 42 -8.48 22.87 -10.60
CA SER A 42 -8.77 23.17 -9.18
C SER A 42 -9.93 22.39 -8.55
N SER A 43 -10.05 21.09 -8.78
CA SER A 43 -10.88 20.22 -7.96
C SER A 43 -9.93 19.59 -6.98
N ASP A 44 -9.96 20.06 -5.73
CA ASP A 44 -9.24 19.39 -4.66
C ASP A 44 -9.73 17.93 -4.62
N PRO A 45 -8.87 16.92 -4.86
CA PRO A 45 -9.28 15.52 -4.82
C PRO A 45 -9.78 15.10 -3.44
N TYR A 46 -9.52 15.90 -2.39
CA TYR A 46 -10.02 15.71 -1.03
C TYR A 46 -11.40 16.35 -0.78
N ASP A 47 -11.95 17.13 -1.72
CA ASP A 47 -13.30 17.74 -1.59
C ASP A 47 -14.44 16.70 -1.68
N ASN A 48 -14.14 15.51 -2.21
CA ASN A 48 -15.07 14.39 -2.32
C ASN A 48 -14.73 13.23 -1.37
N GLU A 49 -14.02 13.51 -0.26
CA GLU A 49 -13.75 12.47 0.73
C GLU A 49 -15.06 12.08 1.43
N PRO A 50 -15.44 10.79 1.43
CA PRO A 50 -16.65 10.33 2.11
C PRO A 50 -16.51 10.56 3.61
N ASP A 51 -17.59 10.95 4.28
CA ASP A 51 -17.62 11.08 5.72
C ASP A 51 -17.38 9.70 6.37
N TYR A 52 -16.18 9.50 6.92
CA TYR A 52 -15.77 8.24 7.55
C TYR A 52 -16.49 8.00 8.89
N SER A 53 -17.19 8.99 9.44
CA SER A 53 -17.98 8.82 10.68
C SER A 53 -19.11 7.81 10.50
N ASP A 54 -19.79 7.80 9.35
CA ASP A 54 -20.85 6.84 9.01
C ASP A 54 -20.36 5.39 9.04
N TYR A 55 -19.09 5.16 8.67
CA TYR A 55 -18.46 3.85 8.72
C TYR A 55 -18.03 3.45 10.12
N ALA A 56 -17.59 4.41 10.94
CA ALA A 56 -17.27 4.17 12.33
C ALA A 56 -18.50 3.66 13.08
N ASP A 57 -19.65 4.31 12.93
CA ASP A 57 -20.90 3.90 13.57
C ASP A 57 -21.40 2.54 13.10
N LYS A 58 -21.24 2.23 11.80
CA LYS A 58 -21.67 0.94 11.21
C LYS A 58 -20.84 -0.26 11.69
N TYR A 59 -19.58 -0.05 12.06
CA TYR A 59 -18.64 -1.11 12.46
C TYR A 59 -18.19 -1.01 13.93
N ASN A 60 -18.74 -0.08 14.70
CA ASN A 60 -18.60 -0.05 16.14
C ASN A 60 -19.49 -1.14 16.78
N VAL A 61 -19.13 -2.40 16.55
CA VAL A 61 -19.88 -3.59 17.01
C VAL A 61 -19.27 -4.19 18.29
N ASP A 62 -18.47 -3.44 19.04
CA ASP A 62 -17.62 -4.02 20.10
C ASP A 62 -17.47 -3.13 21.35
N ASP A 63 -18.55 -2.48 21.79
CA ASP A 63 -18.58 -1.92 23.16
C ASP A 63 -19.90 -2.20 23.90
N GLU A 64 -20.62 -3.26 23.51
CA GLU A 64 -21.77 -3.79 24.27
C GLU A 64 -21.58 -5.29 24.56
N GLU A 65 -21.11 -5.55 25.80
CA GLU A 65 -21.34 -6.74 26.65
C GLU A 65 -20.55 -8.05 26.44
N ASP A 66 -19.56 -8.24 27.33
CA ASP A 66 -19.52 -9.25 28.41
C ASP A 66 -20.26 -10.61 28.20
N ASP A 67 -19.50 -11.72 28.21
CA ASP A 67 -19.68 -12.87 29.14
C ASP A 67 -18.80 -14.10 28.73
N TYR A 68 -17.52 -14.10 29.10
CA TYR A 68 -16.67 -15.30 29.00
C TYR A 68 -15.91 -15.65 30.30
N THR A 69 -16.42 -15.25 31.47
CA THR A 69 -15.74 -15.51 32.76
C THR A 69 -16.38 -16.61 33.62
N GLN A 70 -17.18 -17.51 33.04
CA GLN A 70 -17.83 -18.58 33.81
C GLN A 70 -17.74 -19.96 33.15
N ARG A 71 -16.52 -20.47 32.90
CA ARG A 71 -16.39 -21.90 32.59
C ARG A 71 -15.03 -22.52 32.87
N GLU A 72 -14.41 -22.26 34.02
CA GLU A 72 -13.49 -23.25 34.63
C GLU A 72 -13.60 -23.19 36.16
N SER A 73 -14.32 -24.15 36.73
CA SER A 73 -14.21 -24.59 38.12
C SER A 73 -14.41 -26.10 38.20
#